data_AF-A0AA91TIR2-F1
#
_entry.id   AF-A0AA91TIR2-F1
#
_cell.length_a   1.000
_cell.length_b   1.000
_cell.length_c   1.000
_cell.angle_alpha   90.00
_cell.angle_beta   90.00
_cell.angle_gamma   90.00
#
_symmetry.space_group_name_H-M   'P 1'
#
loop_
_entity.id
_entity.type
_entity.pdbx_description
1 polymer ?
#
loop_
_entity_poly.entity_id
_entity_poly.type
_entity_poly.pdbx_seq_one_letter_code
_entity_poly.pdbx_strand_id
1 'polypeptide(L)'
;MRENPENKGFTNGKYYYYQTTNGNWDIGPGVDKAKQTDAFNKRAARGFTPTEMNAEVMQRAKDTFVQVDKALKTVTQFPDTVSPQIKEGLADIRYQTGPLVSNYPKLLKAVATGNVKDMANESKVYFWDNKKKAMSFDKKRFDTRMKENFHYRNGGHLSRKALRLLSKDFRTINHLA
;
A
#
# COMPACT_ATOMS: atom_id res chain seq x y z
N MET A 1 30.80 -6.09 13.79
CA MET A 1 30.29 -4.95 12.99
C MET A 1 29.07 -4.42 13.71
N ARG A 2 29.07 -3.16 14.16
CA ARG A 2 27.89 -2.55 14.79
C ARG A 2 26.87 -2.27 13.69
N GLU A 3 25.74 -2.96 13.74
CA GLU A 3 24.58 -2.70 12.91
C GLU A 3 24.19 -1.23 13.02
N ASN A 4 23.90 -0.58 11.90
CA ASN A 4 23.49 0.81 11.83
C ASN A 4 21.98 0.89 11.51
N PRO A 5 21.09 0.64 12.49
CA PRO A 5 19.65 0.78 12.31
C PRO A 5 19.22 2.22 12.01
N GLU A 6 20.05 3.21 12.34
CA GLU A 6 19.77 4.64 12.09
C GLU A 6 19.87 4.98 10.59
N ASN A 7 20.76 4.32 9.85
CA ASN A 7 20.88 4.46 8.39
C ASN A 7 20.39 3.24 7.60
N LYS A 8 19.55 2.38 8.20
CA LYS A 8 18.95 1.21 7.53
C LYS A 8 19.98 0.30 6.85
N GLY A 9 21.09 0.05 7.54
CA GLY A 9 22.19 -0.78 7.04
C GLY A 9 23.05 -0.10 5.95
N PHE A 10 22.90 1.20 5.72
CA PHE A 10 23.76 1.94 4.80
C PHE A 10 25.12 2.25 5.43
N THR A 11 26.18 1.70 4.85
CA THR A 11 27.58 1.92 5.26
C THR A 11 28.49 1.85 4.04
N ASN A 12 29.50 2.71 3.99
CA ASN A 12 30.49 2.77 2.90
C ASN A 12 29.86 2.80 1.48
N GLY A 13 28.79 3.58 1.32
CA GLY A 13 28.13 3.76 0.02
C GLY A 13 27.23 2.60 -0.41
N LYS A 14 26.95 1.63 0.47
CA LYS A 14 26.11 0.46 0.17
C LYS A 14 25.14 0.13 1.29
N TYR A 15 24.00 -0.44 0.92
CA TYR A 15 23.01 -1.02 1.82
C TYR A 15 23.35 -2.48 2.11
N TYR A 16 23.32 -2.83 3.39
CA TYR A 16 23.49 -4.19 3.89
C TYR A 16 22.30 -4.57 4.77
N TYR A 17 22.21 -5.87 5.09
CA TYR A 17 21.27 -6.33 6.10
C TYR A 17 21.56 -5.70 7.47
N TYR A 18 20.49 -5.31 8.16
CA TYR A 18 20.51 -4.81 9.53
C TYR A 18 19.33 -5.39 10.31
N GLN A 19 19.51 -5.56 11.62
CA GLN A 19 18.42 -5.93 12.50
C GLN A 19 17.52 -4.72 12.81
N THR A 20 16.23 -4.88 12.55
CA THR A 20 15.18 -3.92 12.92
C THR A 20 14.89 -3.98 14.41
N THR A 21 14.18 -2.98 14.94
CA THR A 21 13.73 -2.94 16.34
C THR A 21 12.85 -4.14 16.73
N ASN A 22 12.22 -4.80 15.76
CA ASN A 22 11.38 -5.97 15.97
C ASN A 22 12.17 -7.30 15.90
N GLY A 23 13.49 -7.25 15.68
CA GLY A 23 14.37 -8.41 15.58
C GLY A 23 14.47 -9.01 14.17
N ASN A 24 13.69 -8.52 13.21
CA ASN A 24 13.77 -8.95 11.81
C ASN A 24 15.03 -8.42 11.15
N TRP A 25 15.57 -9.17 10.19
CA TRP A 25 16.69 -8.74 9.35
C TRP A 25 16.16 -8.14 8.06
N ASP A 26 16.39 -6.85 7.87
CA ASP A 26 15.92 -6.11 6.69
C ASP A 26 17.10 -5.47 5.95
N ILE A 27 16.91 -5.13 4.69
CA ILE A 27 17.85 -4.30 3.91
C ILE A 27 17.12 -3.10 3.32
N GLY A 28 17.76 -1.93 3.35
CA GLY A 28 17.22 -0.70 2.79
C GLY A 28 15.85 -0.34 3.39
N PRO A 29 14.82 -0.01 2.58
CA PRO A 29 13.52 0.45 3.07
C PRO A 29 12.60 -0.69 3.58
N GLY A 30 13.16 -1.66 4.33
CA GLY A 30 12.38 -2.71 4.99
C GLY A 30 12.18 -3.98 4.15
N VAL A 31 13.13 -4.30 3.27
CA VAL A 31 13.10 -5.56 2.51
C VAL A 31 13.55 -6.70 3.42
N ASP A 32 12.58 -7.45 3.93
CA ASP A 32 12.75 -8.56 4.87
C ASP A 32 13.52 -9.74 4.25
N LYS A 33 14.68 -10.07 4.83
CA LYS A 33 15.59 -11.16 4.43
C LYS A 33 14.89 -12.51 4.31
N ALA A 34 14.00 -12.83 5.25
CA ALA A 34 13.34 -14.13 5.34
C ALA A 34 12.37 -14.38 4.18
N LYS A 35 11.94 -13.31 3.50
CA LYS A 35 11.01 -13.34 2.37
C LYS A 35 11.70 -13.28 1.00
N GLN A 36 13.03 -13.32 0.96
CA GLN A 36 13.79 -13.19 -0.28
C GLN A 36 14.37 -14.52 -0.75
N THR A 37 14.60 -14.60 -2.06
CA THR A 37 15.26 -15.76 -2.67
C THR A 37 16.73 -15.84 -2.26
N ASP A 38 17.31 -17.03 -2.34
CA ASP A 38 18.74 -17.23 -2.09
C ASP A 38 19.62 -16.40 -3.04
N ALA A 39 19.19 -16.22 -4.29
CA ALA A 39 19.88 -15.38 -5.26
C ALA A 39 19.93 -13.91 -4.81
N PHE A 40 18.80 -13.39 -4.31
CA PHE A 40 18.75 -12.05 -3.74
C PHE A 40 19.65 -11.96 -2.49
N ASN A 41 19.55 -12.92 -1.57
CA ASN A 41 20.35 -12.95 -0.35
C ASN A 41 21.87 -12.98 -0.63
N LYS A 42 22.31 -13.74 -1.65
CA LYS A 42 23.72 -13.76 -2.10
C LYS A 42 24.19 -12.44 -2.72
N ARG A 43 23.29 -11.67 -3.34
CA ARG A 43 23.60 -10.31 -3.82
C ARG A 43 23.65 -9.33 -2.65
N ALA A 44 22.64 -9.36 -1.78
CA ALA A 44 22.55 -8.51 -0.59
C ALA A 44 23.73 -8.67 0.37
N ALA A 45 24.31 -9.86 0.49
CA ALA A 45 25.52 -10.11 1.28
C ALA A 45 26.74 -9.28 0.81
N ARG A 46 26.80 -8.91 -0.47
CA ARG A 46 27.85 -8.05 -1.06
C ARG A 46 27.54 -6.55 -0.93
N GLY A 47 26.35 -6.22 -0.44
CA GLY A 47 25.80 -4.89 -0.35
C GLY A 47 25.27 -4.36 -1.68
N PHE A 48 24.20 -3.60 -1.62
CA PHE A 48 23.63 -2.91 -2.79
C PHE A 48 24.03 -1.44 -2.80
N THR A 49 24.46 -0.94 -3.95
CA THR A 49 24.58 0.51 -4.17
C THR A 49 23.20 1.18 -4.09
N PRO A 50 23.12 2.52 -3.91
CA PRO A 50 21.86 3.25 -3.96
C PRO A 50 21.08 3.02 -5.27
N THR A 51 21.77 2.95 -6.40
CA THR A 51 21.15 2.69 -7.71
C THR A 51 20.53 1.30 -7.77
N GLU A 52 21.24 0.27 -7.34
CA GLU A 52 20.69 -1.09 -7.30
C GLU A 52 19.51 -1.18 -6.33
N MET A 53 19.63 -0.58 -5.15
CA MET A 53 18.56 -0.57 -4.17
C MET A 53 17.31 0.17 -4.69
N ASN A 54 17.49 1.29 -5.37
CA ASN A 54 16.39 2.01 -6.00
C ASN A 54 15.71 1.18 -7.09
N ALA A 55 16.49 0.48 -7.94
CA ALA A 55 15.94 -0.41 -8.95
C ALA A 55 15.12 -1.56 -8.33
N GLU A 56 15.62 -2.17 -7.25
CA GLU A 56 14.91 -3.22 -6.51
C GLU A 56 13.59 -2.71 -5.90
N VAL A 57 13.60 -1.49 -5.34
CA VAL A 57 12.39 -0.86 -4.77
C VAL A 57 11.38 -0.52 -5.86
N MET A 58 11.83 0.04 -6.98
CA MET A 58 10.97 0.38 -8.12
C MET A 58 10.30 -0.86 -8.73
N GLN A 59 11.05 -1.96 -8.89
CA GLN A 59 10.49 -3.21 -9.38
C GLN A 59 9.43 -3.76 -8.41
N ARG A 60 9.70 -3.75 -7.10
CA ARG A 60 8.73 -4.17 -6.08
C ARG A 60 7.49 -3.29 -6.04
N ALA A 61 7.64 -1.99 -6.23
CA ALA A 61 6.51 -1.07 -6.32
C ALA A 61 5.64 -1.42 -7.52
N LYS A 62 6.24 -1.60 -8.71
CA LYS A 62 5.55 -2.03 -9.93
C LYS A 62 4.77 -3.32 -9.72
N ASP A 63 5.41 -4.33 -9.15
CA ASP A 63 4.76 -5.62 -8.86
C ASP A 63 3.62 -5.47 -7.84
N THR A 64 3.80 -4.61 -6.83
CA THR A 64 2.76 -4.32 -5.84
C THR A 64 1.54 -3.69 -6.49
N PHE A 65 1.71 -2.70 -7.38
CA PHE A 65 0.59 -2.08 -8.10
C PHE A 65 -0.15 -3.08 -9.01
N VAL A 66 0.57 -3.96 -9.71
CA VAL A 66 -0.05 -5.04 -10.49
C VAL A 66 -0.94 -5.92 -9.61
N GLN A 67 -0.50 -6.20 -8.39
CA GLN A 67 -1.25 -7.02 -7.44
C GLN A 67 -2.43 -6.26 -6.83
N VAL A 68 -2.33 -4.94 -6.64
CA VAL A 68 -3.46 -4.09 -6.26
C VAL A 68 -4.54 -4.11 -7.34
N ASP A 69 -4.16 -3.96 -8.61
CA ASP A 69 -5.13 -4.03 -9.72
C ASP A 69 -5.80 -5.41 -9.81
N LYS A 70 -5.04 -6.49 -9.61
CA LYS A 70 -5.61 -7.85 -9.53
C LYS A 70 -6.60 -7.98 -8.37
N ALA A 71 -6.28 -7.42 -7.20
CA ALA A 71 -7.18 -7.44 -6.05
C ALA A 71 -8.46 -6.63 -6.32
N LEU A 72 -8.37 -5.46 -6.94
CA LEU A 72 -9.53 -4.64 -7.30
C LEU A 72 -10.43 -5.33 -8.33
N LYS A 73 -9.87 -6.07 -9.28
CA LYS A 73 -10.65 -6.88 -10.24
C LYS A 73 -11.56 -7.93 -9.60
N THR A 74 -11.32 -8.29 -8.34
CA THR A 74 -12.20 -9.22 -7.59
C THR A 74 -13.49 -8.57 -7.09
N VAL A 75 -13.54 -7.23 -7.06
CA VAL A 75 -14.67 -6.45 -6.49
C VAL A 75 -15.25 -5.41 -7.45
N THR A 76 -14.59 -5.13 -8.58
CA THR A 76 -15.10 -4.23 -9.62
C THR A 76 -14.59 -4.63 -11.01
N GLN A 77 -15.38 -4.34 -12.04
CA GLN A 77 -14.99 -4.49 -13.44
C GLN A 77 -14.13 -3.30 -13.94
N PHE A 78 -14.12 -2.18 -13.20
CA PHE A 78 -13.47 -0.93 -13.61
C PHE A 78 -12.36 -0.48 -12.63
N PRO A 79 -11.32 -1.30 -12.40
CA PRO A 79 -10.25 -0.99 -11.44
C PRO A 79 -9.42 0.23 -11.84
N ASP A 80 -9.44 0.61 -13.11
CA ASP A 80 -8.80 1.79 -13.70
C ASP A 80 -9.46 3.11 -13.28
N THR A 81 -10.74 3.09 -12.91
CA THR A 81 -11.47 4.26 -12.39
C THR A 81 -11.09 4.62 -10.96
N VAL A 82 -10.40 3.72 -10.23
CA VAL A 82 -9.91 3.98 -8.89
C VAL A 82 -8.73 4.96 -8.96
N SER A 83 -8.82 6.06 -8.21
CA SER A 83 -7.78 7.09 -8.14
C SER A 83 -6.39 6.50 -7.89
N PRO A 84 -5.34 6.91 -8.64
CA PRO A 84 -3.96 6.48 -8.42
C PRO A 84 -3.50 6.64 -6.96
N GLN A 85 -3.93 7.74 -6.34
CA GLN A 85 -3.66 8.06 -4.94
C GLN A 85 -4.23 7.01 -3.96
N ILE A 86 -5.42 6.48 -4.24
CA ILE A 86 -6.04 5.41 -3.42
C ILE A 86 -5.31 4.08 -3.67
N LYS A 87 -4.88 3.82 -4.92
CA LYS A 87 -4.06 2.64 -5.24
C LYS A 87 -2.72 2.67 -4.53
N GLU A 88 -2.09 3.83 -4.35
CA GLU A 88 -0.90 3.99 -3.51
C GLU A 88 -1.17 3.58 -2.05
N GLY A 89 -2.31 4.00 -1.48
CA GLY A 89 -2.71 3.58 -0.13
C GLY A 89 -2.91 2.08 -0.01
N LEU A 90 -3.54 1.45 -1.01
CA LEU A 90 -3.67 -0.01 -1.09
C LEU A 90 -2.32 -0.70 -1.26
N ALA A 91 -1.41 -0.14 -2.05
CA ALA A 91 -0.07 -0.68 -2.25
C ALA A 91 0.75 -0.64 -0.96
N ASP A 92 0.69 0.45 -0.20
CA ASP A 92 1.38 0.58 1.09
C ASP A 92 0.83 -0.41 2.15
N ILE A 93 -0.50 -0.56 2.24
CA ILE A 93 -1.11 -1.59 3.10
C ILE A 93 -0.63 -2.98 2.66
N ARG A 94 -0.71 -3.29 1.36
CA ARG A 94 -0.27 -4.59 0.83
C ARG A 94 1.21 -4.86 1.16
N TYR A 95 2.06 -3.85 1.03
CA TYR A 95 3.47 -3.95 1.35
C TYR A 95 3.69 -4.27 2.84
N GLN A 96 2.91 -3.65 3.73
CA GLN A 96 2.99 -3.90 5.17
C GLN A 96 2.40 -5.24 5.60
N THR A 97 1.25 -5.62 5.06
CA THR A 97 0.42 -6.71 5.62
C THR A 97 0.28 -7.93 4.72
N GLY A 98 0.76 -7.88 3.48
CA GLY A 98 0.57 -8.95 2.51
C GLY A 98 -0.75 -8.84 1.72
N PRO A 99 -1.33 -9.96 1.24
CA PRO A 99 -2.41 -9.95 0.26
C PRO A 99 -3.68 -9.21 0.71
N LEU A 100 -4.20 -8.32 -0.14
CA LEU A 100 -5.39 -7.52 0.15
C LEU A 100 -6.70 -8.31 0.12
N VAL A 101 -6.82 -9.31 -0.76
CA VAL A 101 -8.07 -10.07 -0.93
C VAL A 101 -8.42 -10.84 0.36
N SER A 102 -7.43 -11.48 0.98
CA SER A 102 -7.63 -12.22 2.24
C SER A 102 -7.71 -11.30 3.45
N ASN A 103 -6.88 -10.26 3.50
CA ASN A 103 -6.69 -9.49 4.74
C ASN A 103 -7.60 -8.25 4.82
N TYR A 104 -8.02 -7.71 3.67
CA TYR A 104 -8.73 -6.43 3.54
C TYR A 104 -9.90 -6.46 2.53
N PRO A 105 -10.78 -7.50 2.52
CA PRO A 105 -11.86 -7.59 1.54
C PRO A 105 -12.89 -6.46 1.64
N LYS A 106 -13.16 -5.95 2.85
CA LYS A 106 -14.08 -4.83 3.07
C LYS A 106 -13.50 -3.51 2.56
N LEU A 107 -12.21 -3.28 2.76
CA LEU A 107 -11.52 -2.12 2.20
C LEU A 107 -11.57 -2.13 0.67
N LEU A 108 -11.34 -3.28 0.03
CA LEU A 108 -11.46 -3.41 -1.43
C LEU A 108 -12.86 -3.02 -1.93
N LYS A 109 -13.92 -3.48 -1.25
CA LYS A 109 -15.30 -3.09 -1.57
C LYS A 109 -15.55 -1.60 -1.34
N ALA A 110 -15.04 -1.03 -0.25
CA ALA A 110 -15.13 0.40 0.01
C ALA A 110 -14.46 1.23 -1.09
N VAL A 111 -13.26 0.82 -1.53
CA VAL A 111 -12.54 1.45 -2.65
C VAL A 111 -13.33 1.34 -3.95
N ALA A 112 -13.83 0.15 -4.28
CA ALA A 112 -14.62 -0.08 -5.50
C ALA A 112 -15.92 0.75 -5.55
N THR A 113 -16.49 1.06 -4.39
CA THR A 113 -17.73 1.86 -4.28
C THR A 113 -17.48 3.34 -4.03
N GLY A 114 -16.23 3.76 -3.88
CA GLY A 114 -15.88 5.15 -3.58
C GLY A 114 -16.26 5.61 -2.17
N ASN A 115 -16.57 4.70 -1.24
CA ASN A 115 -16.98 5.04 0.12
C ASN A 115 -15.77 5.38 1.01
N VAL A 116 -15.40 6.66 1.06
CA VAL A 116 -14.23 7.16 1.82
C VAL A 116 -14.32 6.87 3.33
N LYS A 117 -15.52 6.91 3.91
CA LYS A 117 -15.71 6.63 5.34
C LYS A 117 -15.33 5.18 5.66
N ASP A 118 -15.78 4.25 4.83
CA ASP A 118 -15.45 2.84 5.00
C ASP A 118 -13.99 2.56 4.63
N MET A 119 -13.42 3.27 3.65
CA MET A 119 -11.97 3.19 3.41
C MET A 119 -11.17 3.57 4.67
N ALA A 120 -11.56 4.65 5.36
CA ALA A 120 -10.92 5.06 6.60
C ALA A 120 -11.10 4.02 7.73
N ASN A 121 -12.27 3.40 7.85
CA ASN A 121 -12.50 2.41 8.89
C ASN A 121 -11.74 1.09 8.64
N GLU A 122 -11.74 0.63 7.40
CA GLU A 122 -11.24 -0.69 7.01
C GLU A 122 -9.74 -0.70 6.68
N SER A 123 -9.09 0.46 6.54
CA SER A 123 -7.65 0.58 6.27
C SER A 123 -6.73 0.51 7.49
N LYS A 124 -7.30 0.25 8.68
CA LYS A 124 -6.52 0.15 9.92
C LYS A 124 -5.59 -1.06 9.88
N VAL A 125 -4.34 -0.84 10.26
CA VAL A 125 -3.33 -1.89 10.40
C VAL A 125 -2.97 -2.03 11.86
N TYR A 126 -2.88 -3.27 12.30
CA TYR A 126 -2.43 -3.62 13.65
C TYR A 126 -1.14 -4.43 13.54
N PHE A 127 -0.22 -4.22 14.49
CA PHE A 127 1.03 -4.96 14.58
C PHE A 127 1.17 -5.54 15.99
N TRP A 128 1.91 -6.64 16.10
CA TRP A 128 2.26 -7.20 17.40
C TRP A 128 3.28 -6.30 18.11
N ASP A 129 2.89 -5.68 19.22
CA ASP A 129 3.79 -4.88 20.05
C ASP A 129 4.45 -5.79 21.09
N ASN A 130 5.74 -6.04 20.91
CA ASN A 130 6.53 -6.90 21.80
C ASN A 130 6.63 -6.37 23.23
N LYS A 131 6.52 -5.05 23.44
CA LYS A 131 6.57 -4.44 24.78
C LYS A 131 5.24 -4.63 25.50
N LYS A 132 4.12 -4.45 24.79
CA LYS A 132 2.77 -4.60 25.35
C LYS A 132 2.25 -6.04 25.34
N LYS A 133 2.93 -6.94 24.62
CA LYS A 133 2.47 -8.33 24.37
C LYS A 133 1.05 -8.39 23.82
N ALA A 134 0.72 -7.43 22.94
CA ALA A 134 -0.63 -7.27 22.38
C ALA A 134 -0.59 -6.64 20.99
N MET A 135 -1.67 -6.81 20.23
CA MET A 135 -1.85 -6.10 18.98
C MET A 135 -2.06 -4.61 19.24
N SER A 136 -1.23 -3.77 18.62
CA SER A 136 -1.30 -2.32 18.69
C SER A 136 -1.67 -1.72 17.33
N PHE A 137 -2.50 -0.70 17.35
CA PHE A 137 -2.89 0.05 16.16
C PHE A 137 -1.75 0.94 15.66
N ASP A 138 -1.41 0.85 14.38
CA ASP A 138 -0.43 1.71 13.72
C ASP A 138 -1.01 3.10 13.39
N LYS A 139 -1.27 3.89 14.44
CA LYS A 139 -1.92 5.20 14.33
C LYS A 139 -1.14 6.15 13.42
N LYS A 140 0.19 6.16 13.51
CA LYS A 140 1.03 7.08 12.74
C LYS A 140 0.90 6.83 11.24
N ARG A 141 1.04 5.58 10.79
CA ARG A 141 0.87 5.25 9.36
C ARG A 141 -0.58 5.45 8.93
N PHE A 142 -1.54 5.13 9.79
CA PHE A 142 -2.94 5.38 9.50
C PHE A 142 -3.23 6.86 9.22
N ASP A 143 -2.79 7.76 10.10
CA ASP A 143 -3.01 9.20 9.95
C ASP A 143 -2.35 9.72 8.65
N THR A 144 -1.15 9.24 8.31
CA THR A 144 -0.49 9.54 7.03
C THR A 144 -1.32 9.06 5.84
N ARG A 145 -1.79 7.80 5.83
CA ARG A 145 -2.63 7.28 4.73
C ARG A 145 -3.94 8.03 4.58
N MET A 146 -4.57 8.46 5.67
CA MET A 146 -5.78 9.27 5.58
C MET A 146 -5.47 10.62 4.93
N LYS A 147 -4.39 11.26 5.36
CA LYS A 147 -3.94 12.56 4.85
C LYS A 147 -3.43 12.50 3.41
N GLU A 148 -2.89 11.37 2.95
CA GLU A 148 -2.16 11.28 1.69
C GLU A 148 -2.80 10.36 0.64
N ASN A 149 -3.61 9.37 1.04
CA ASN A 149 -4.08 8.34 0.12
C ASN A 149 -5.61 8.16 0.09
N PHE A 150 -6.25 7.98 1.24
CA PHE A 150 -7.68 7.65 1.33
C PHE A 150 -8.56 8.88 1.42
N HIS A 151 -8.40 9.78 0.46
CA HIS A 151 -9.27 10.93 0.22
C HIS A 151 -9.20 11.30 -1.27
N TYR A 152 -10.13 12.14 -1.74
CA TYR A 152 -10.07 12.68 -3.10
C TYR A 152 -9.47 14.07 -3.06
N ARG A 153 -8.16 14.18 -3.36
CA ARG A 153 -7.44 15.46 -3.28
C ARG A 153 -7.95 16.49 -4.30
N ASN A 154 -8.28 16.06 -5.52
CA ASN A 154 -8.66 16.94 -6.65
C ASN A 154 -9.85 16.47 -7.52
N GLY A 155 -10.70 15.50 -7.12
CA GLY A 155 -11.77 15.06 -8.04
C GLY A 155 -12.66 13.89 -7.61
N GLY A 156 -13.47 14.06 -6.57
CA GLY A 156 -14.42 13.01 -6.15
C GLY A 156 -15.75 13.48 -5.58
N HIS A 157 -16.01 14.79 -5.57
CA HIS A 157 -17.33 15.32 -5.21
C HIS A 157 -18.05 15.80 -6.47
N LEU A 158 -18.81 14.91 -7.10
CA LEU A 158 -19.94 15.38 -7.89
C LEU A 158 -20.91 16.03 -6.90
N SER A 159 -21.10 17.34 -7.02
CA SER A 159 -22.11 18.02 -6.21
C SER A 159 -23.46 17.30 -6.38
N ARG A 160 -24.33 17.34 -5.36
CA ARG A 160 -25.69 16.75 -5.49
C ARG A 160 -26.44 17.30 -6.71
N LYS A 161 -26.09 18.51 -7.16
CA LYS A 161 -26.58 19.13 -8.40
C LYS A 161 -26.08 18.40 -9.65
N ALA A 162 -24.79 18.09 -9.72
CA ALA A 162 -24.21 17.31 -10.81
C ALA A 162 -24.77 15.88 -10.87
N LEU A 163 -24.93 15.23 -9.72
CA LEU A 163 -25.59 13.91 -9.62
C LEU A 163 -27.05 13.96 -10.07
N ARG A 164 -27.81 15.00 -9.71
CA ARG A 164 -29.20 15.18 -10.18
C ARG A 164 -29.27 15.40 -11.69
N LEU A 165 -28.36 16.17 -12.27
CA LEU A 165 -28.31 16.42 -13.72
C LEU A 165 -28.02 15.12 -14.49
N LEU A 166 -26.97 14.39 -14.10
CA LEU A 166 -26.67 13.08 -14.68
C LEU A 166 -27.86 12.11 -14.55
N SER A 167 -28.55 12.09 -13.40
CA SER A 167 -29.71 11.22 -13.19
C SER A 167 -30.95 11.58 -14.04
N LYS A 168 -31.04 12.81 -14.55
CA LYS A 168 -32.10 13.21 -15.50
C LYS A 168 -31.73 12.75 -16.90
N ASP A 169 -30.47 12.93 -17.30
CA ASP A 169 -29.98 12.54 -18.62
C ASP A 169 -30.07 11.02 -18.85
N PHE A 170 -29.84 10.21 -17.81
CA PHE A 170 -30.02 8.75 -17.88
C PHE A 170 -31.48 8.29 -17.97
N ARG A 171 -32.47 9.08 -17.52
CA ARG A 171 -33.89 8.74 -17.68
C ARG A 171 -34.38 8.98 -19.10
N THR A 172 -33.84 9.98 -19.79
CA THR A 172 -34.17 10.26 -21.19
C THR A 172 -33.68 9.18 -22.16
N ILE A 173 -32.61 8.45 -21.82
CA ILE A 173 -32.06 7.38 -22.66
C ILE A 173 -32.91 6.11 -22.59
N ASN A 174 -33.55 5.82 -21.46
CA ASN A 174 -34.40 4.62 -21.28
C ASN A 174 -35.82 4.76 -21.85
N HIS A 175 -36.17 5.88 -22.49
CA HIS A 175 -37.45 6.08 -23.18
C HIS A 175 -37.33 6.06 -24.71
N LEU A 176 -36.19 5.63 -25.25
CA LEU A 176 -35.93 5.50 -26.70
C LEU A 176 -35.64 4.04 -27.13
N ALA A 177 -36.09 3.06 -26.36
CA ALA A 177 -36.08 1.64 -26.73
C ALA A 177 -37.50 1.07 -26.77
#